data_AF-A0A5H2Q1R2-F1
#
_entry.id   AF-A0A5H2Q1R2-F1
#
_cell.length_a   1.000
_cell.length_b   1.000
_cell.length_c   1.000
_cell.angle_alpha   90.00
_cell.angle_beta   90.00
_cell.angle_gamma   90.00
#
_symmetry.space_group_name_H-M   'P 1'
#
loop_
_entity.id
_entity.type
_entity.pdbx_description
1 polymer ?
#
loop_
_entity_poly.entity_id
_entity_poly.type
_entity_poly.pdbx_seq_one_letter_code
_entity_poly.pdbx_strand_id
1 'polypeptide(L)'
;MNNIAAASSFLCTLPGTGKGIAYHVAVSFVDADHPTGVRFTSFVGNGRRSFWVLTTTASLQGALASNCEALCRVAIGQAIREHLYENSREGDHVLDQDAAPWEGELRAVGAGVASSRPRQQSVP
;
A
#
# COMPACT_ATOMS: atom_id res chain seq x y z
N MET A 1 26.83 -5.54 -1.89
CA MET A 1 25.39 -5.87 -1.72
C MET A 1 24.57 -4.91 -2.57
N ASN A 2 23.88 -5.41 -3.61
CA ASN A 2 22.87 -4.61 -4.30
C ASN A 2 21.73 -4.38 -3.31
N ASN A 3 21.64 -3.16 -2.80
CA ASN A 3 20.56 -2.71 -1.94
C ASN A 3 19.35 -2.52 -2.87
N ILE A 4 18.65 -3.61 -3.18
CA ILE A 4 17.35 -3.54 -3.85
C ILE A 4 16.45 -2.87 -2.83
N ALA A 5 16.23 -1.56 -2.99
CA ALA A 5 15.27 -0.84 -2.17
C ALA A 5 13.96 -1.63 -2.21
N ALA A 6 13.50 -2.11 -1.05
CA ALA A 6 12.26 -2.86 -0.97
C ALA A 6 11.14 -1.97 -1.53
N ALA A 7 10.37 -2.50 -2.49
CA ALA A 7 9.29 -1.74 -3.10
C ALA A 7 8.24 -1.43 -2.03
N SER A 8 7.93 -0.14 -1.86
CA SER A 8 6.88 0.34 -0.96
C SER A 8 5.57 0.65 -1.69
N SER A 9 5.54 0.48 -3.02
CA SER A 9 4.41 0.79 -3.88
C SER A 9 4.18 -0.32 -4.88
N PHE A 10 2.91 -0.65 -5.11
CA PHE A 10 2.48 -1.79 -5.90
C PHE A 10 1.22 -1.45 -6.72
N LEU A 11 0.95 -2.24 -7.76
CA LEU A 11 -0.29 -2.25 -8.51
C LEU A 11 -0.99 -3.59 -8.28
N CYS A 12 -2.29 -3.51 -8.03
CA CYS A 12 -3.17 -4.67 -8.00
C CYS A 12 -4.49 -4.35 -8.70
N THR A 13 -5.24 -5.38 -9.06
CA THR A 13 -6.62 -5.24 -9.55
C THR A 13 -7.56 -5.84 -8.52
N LEU A 14 -8.41 -4.99 -7.95
CA LEU A 14 -9.46 -5.42 -7.02
C LEU A 14 -10.74 -5.75 -7.80
N PRO A 15 -11.64 -6.60 -7.25
CA PRO A 15 -12.97 -6.78 -7.82
C PRO A 15 -13.69 -5.44 -7.96
N GLY A 16 -14.64 -5.35 -8.89
CA GLY A 16 -15.41 -4.14 -9.14
C GLY A 16 -16.31 -4.31 -10.36
N THR A 17 -17.20 -3.35 -10.62
CA THR A 17 -18.16 -3.42 -11.73
C THR A 17 -17.46 -3.64 -13.07
N GLY A 18 -17.70 -4.79 -13.71
CA GLY A 18 -17.11 -5.15 -15.00
C GLY A 18 -15.79 -5.92 -14.86
N LYS A 19 -14.68 -5.36 -15.35
CA LYS A 19 -13.37 -6.05 -15.47
C LYS A 19 -12.48 -5.95 -14.22
N GLY A 20 -13.03 -5.56 -13.07
CA GLY A 20 -12.25 -5.16 -11.90
C GLY A 20 -11.67 -3.75 -12.01
N ILE A 21 -11.16 -3.23 -10.89
CA ILE A 21 -10.63 -1.86 -10.78
C ILE A 21 -9.15 -1.93 -10.43
N ALA A 22 -8.32 -1.28 -11.24
CA ALA A 22 -6.90 -1.15 -10.94
C ALA A 22 -6.69 -0.14 -9.81
N TYR A 23 -5.88 -0.55 -8.83
CA TYR A 23 -5.45 0.26 -7.71
C TYR A 23 -3.93 0.32 -7.65
N HIS A 24 -3.44 1.54 -7.44
CA HIS A 24 -2.11 1.76 -6.89
C HIS A 24 -2.19 1.68 -5.38
N VAL A 25 -1.38 0.81 -4.79
CA VAL A 25 -1.34 0.50 -3.37
C VAL A 25 0.03 0.88 -2.85
N ALA A 26 0.09 1.82 -1.92
CA ALA A 26 1.35 2.33 -1.38
C ALA A 26 1.39 2.24 0.14
N VAL A 27 2.46 1.67 0.67
CA VAL A 27 2.74 1.69 2.10
C VAL A 27 3.18 3.09 2.49
N SER A 28 2.52 3.66 3.49
CA SER A 28 2.87 4.94 4.08
C SER A 28 3.68 4.72 5.35
N PHE A 29 4.61 5.62 5.63
CA PHE A 29 5.60 5.49 6.67
C PHE A 29 5.69 6.79 7.48
N VAL A 30 5.87 6.67 8.79
CA VAL A 30 6.26 7.82 9.62
C VAL A 30 7.77 8.05 9.55
N ASP A 31 8.54 6.97 9.42
CA ASP A 31 9.98 6.96 9.14
C ASP A 31 10.39 5.66 8.42
N ALA A 32 11.69 5.47 8.18
CA ALA A 32 12.20 4.36 7.37
C ALA A 32 11.78 2.95 7.85
N ASP A 33 11.47 2.79 9.14
CA ASP A 33 11.22 1.49 9.77
C ASP A 33 9.78 1.33 10.28
N HIS A 34 8.99 2.42 10.27
CA HIS A 34 7.67 2.42 10.90
C HIS A 34 6.54 2.72 9.89
N PRO A 35 5.91 1.67 9.33
CA PRO A 35 4.72 1.85 8.50
C PRO A 35 3.51 2.32 9.33
N THR A 36 2.72 3.20 8.71
CA THR A 36 1.50 3.81 9.26
C THR A 36 0.23 3.31 8.59
N GLY A 37 0.36 2.64 7.45
CA GLY A 37 -0.76 2.02 6.76
C GLY A 37 -0.51 1.84 5.28
N VAL A 38 -1.57 1.45 4.57
CA VAL A 38 -1.57 1.21 3.15
C VAL A 38 -2.63 2.10 2.49
N ARG A 39 -2.21 2.90 1.52
CA ARG A 39 -3.08 3.79 0.76
C ARG A 39 -3.47 3.15 -0.56
N PHE A 40 -4.76 3.09 -0.82
CA PHE A 40 -5.32 2.64 -2.09
C PHE A 40 -5.72 3.84 -2.92
N THR A 41 -5.30 3.91 -4.18
CA THR A 41 -5.67 4.98 -5.12
C THR A 41 -6.05 4.37 -6.45
N SER A 42 -7.29 4.57 -6.88
CA SER A 42 -7.71 4.21 -8.23
C SER A 42 -7.59 5.40 -9.18
N PHE A 43 -7.10 5.13 -10.39
CA PHE A 43 -7.02 6.07 -11.50
C PHE A 43 -8.04 5.76 -12.61
N VAL A 44 -8.92 4.76 -12.42
CA VAL A 44 -9.83 4.25 -13.45
C VAL A 44 -11.28 4.38 -12.96
N GLY A 45 -12.17 4.98 -13.77
CA GLY A 45 -13.61 5.09 -13.49
C GLY A 45 -14.12 6.50 -13.17
N ASN A 46 -15.37 6.59 -12.68
CA ASN A 46 -16.09 7.83 -12.40
C ASN A 46 -15.58 8.48 -11.08
N GLY A 47 -14.44 9.16 -11.16
CA GLY A 47 -13.80 9.89 -10.06
C GLY A 47 -12.59 9.18 -9.43
N ARG A 48 -11.58 9.97 -9.04
CA ARG A 48 -10.40 9.51 -8.29
C ARG A 48 -10.86 9.07 -6.90
N ARG A 49 -10.87 7.76 -6.65
CA ARG A 49 -11.22 7.18 -5.36
C ARG A 49 -9.95 6.78 -4.63
N SER A 50 -9.84 7.17 -3.37
CA SER A 50 -8.77 6.71 -2.50
C SER A 50 -9.30 6.48 -1.10
N PHE A 51 -8.79 5.44 -0.46
CA PHE A 51 -9.06 5.11 0.94
C PHE A 51 -7.77 4.59 1.59
N TRP A 52 -7.75 4.57 2.92
CA TRP A 52 -6.60 4.15 3.70
C TRP A 52 -6.93 2.95 4.56
N VAL A 53 -5.96 2.05 4.71
CA VAL A 53 -5.95 1.00 5.71
C VAL A 53 -4.79 1.29 6.66
N LEU A 54 -5.09 2.00 7.74
CA LEU A 54 -4.16 2.43 8.77
C LEU A 54 -3.75 1.28 9.67
N THR A 55 -2.52 1.33 10.15
CA THR A 55 -2.02 0.44 11.19
C THR A 55 -1.34 1.26 12.27
N THR A 56 -1.32 0.76 13.50
CA THR A 56 -0.52 1.40 14.55
C THR A 56 0.83 0.73 14.63
N THR A 57 1.89 1.54 14.77
CA THR A 57 3.28 1.06 14.81
C THR A 57 3.50 0.03 15.92
N ALA A 58 2.78 0.14 17.04
CA ALA A 58 2.83 -0.81 18.15
C ALA A 58 2.13 -2.14 17.83
N SER A 59 1.18 -2.14 16.90
CA SER A 59 0.38 -3.32 16.55
C SER A 59 1.08 -4.24 15.58
N LEU A 60 1.91 -3.73 14.66
CA LEU A 60 2.57 -4.55 13.64
C LEU A 60 3.69 -5.41 14.21
N GLN A 61 3.63 -6.70 13.94
CA GLN A 61 4.63 -7.67 14.39
C GLN A 61 5.17 -8.50 13.21
N GLY A 62 6.42 -8.97 13.35
CA GLY A 62 7.05 -9.91 12.43
C GLY A 62 7.09 -9.40 10.98
N ALA A 63 6.64 -10.25 10.05
CA ALA A 63 6.73 -9.98 8.61
C ALA A 63 5.98 -8.73 8.16
N LEU A 64 4.92 -8.30 8.86
CA LEU A 64 4.15 -7.11 8.50
C LEU A 64 4.88 -5.80 8.84
N ALA A 65 5.77 -5.83 9.83
CA ALA A 65 6.61 -4.68 10.18
C ALA A 65 7.81 -4.54 9.22
N SER A 66 8.36 -5.65 8.71
CA SER A 66 9.59 -5.65 7.91
C SER A 66 9.40 -5.87 6.41
N ASN A 67 8.18 -6.18 5.93
CA ASN A 67 7.91 -6.47 4.52
C ASN A 67 6.67 -5.71 4.01
N CYS A 68 6.92 -4.70 3.17
CA CYS A 68 5.90 -3.89 2.52
C CYS A 68 4.92 -4.72 1.69
N GLU A 69 5.39 -5.76 1.01
CA GLU A 69 4.54 -6.62 0.20
C GLU A 69 3.58 -7.42 1.08
N ALA A 70 4.08 -7.98 2.18
CA ALA A 70 3.25 -8.74 3.13
C ALA A 70 2.14 -7.85 3.72
N LEU A 71 2.50 -6.62 4.11
CA LEU A 71 1.55 -5.62 4.60
C LEU A 71 0.49 -5.26 3.54
N CYS A 72 0.92 -5.00 2.30
CA CYS A 72 0.00 -4.74 1.19
C CYS A 72 -0.96 -5.92 0.95
N ARG A 73 -0.46 -7.16 0.99
CA ARG A 73 -1.30 -8.36 0.79
C ARG A 73 -2.38 -8.50 1.85
N VAL A 74 -2.06 -8.28 3.13
CA VAL A 74 -3.05 -8.31 4.22
C VAL A 74 -4.08 -7.19 4.04
N ALA A 75 -3.62 -5.95 3.77
CA ALA A 75 -4.52 -4.82 3.54
C ALA A 75 -5.45 -5.04 2.33
N ILE A 76 -4.94 -5.64 1.25
CA ILE A 76 -5.75 -6.00 0.08
C ILE A 76 -6.77 -7.09 0.43
N GLY A 77 -6.36 -8.11 1.19
CA GLY A 77 -7.25 -9.17 1.66
C GLY A 77 -8.43 -8.62 2.46
N GLN A 78 -8.15 -7.70 3.40
CA GLN A 78 -9.17 -6.97 4.13
C GLN A 78 -10.05 -6.14 3.19
N ALA A 79 -9.46 -5.38 2.26
CA ALA A 79 -10.21 -4.56 1.31
C ALA A 79 -11.19 -5.38 0.46
N ILE A 80 -10.81 -6.61 0.09
CA ILE A 80 -11.67 -7.56 -0.61
C ILE A 80 -12.78 -8.08 0.30
N ARG A 81 -12.42 -8.57 1.49
CA ARG A 81 -13.35 -9.13 2.49
C ARG A 81 -14.44 -8.13 2.87
N GLU A 82 -14.06 -6.87 3.08
CA GLU A 82 -14.94 -5.80 3.56
C GLU A 82 -15.52 -4.93 2.44
N HIS A 83 -15.23 -5.25 1.17
CA HIS A 83 -15.74 -4.52 0.01
C HIS A 83 -15.42 -3.01 0.05
N LEU A 84 -14.25 -2.63 0.58
CA LEU A 84 -13.84 -1.23 0.77
C LEU A 84 -13.74 -0.45 -0.55
N TYR A 85 -13.49 -1.16 -1.65
CA TYR A 85 -13.42 -0.64 -3.00
C TYR A 85 -14.79 -0.25 -3.60
N GLU A 86 -15.90 -0.73 -3.03
CA GLU A 86 -17.26 -0.36 -3.48
C GLU A 86 -17.76 0.91 -2.78
N ASN A 87 -17.41 1.04 -1.49
CA ASN A 87 -17.86 2.13 -0.62
C ASN A 87 -16.84 3.27 -0.47
N SER A 88 -15.95 3.46 -1.46
CA SER A 88 -14.78 4.36 -1.39
C SER A 88 -15.14 5.85 -1.33
N ARG A 89 -15.74 6.27 -0.22
CA ARG A 89 -15.71 7.64 0.28
C ARG A 89 -14.42 7.78 1.10
N GLU A 90 -13.85 8.97 1.17
CA GLU A 90 -12.67 9.24 2.01
C GLU A 90 -12.92 8.74 3.44
N GLY A 91 -12.07 7.83 3.90
CA GLY A 91 -12.18 7.17 5.19
C GLY A 91 -10.96 6.32 5.47
N ASP A 92 -10.59 6.29 6.74
CA ASP A 92 -9.48 5.52 7.26
C ASP A 92 -10.02 4.25 7.91
N HIS A 93 -9.57 3.09 7.45
CA HIS A 93 -9.89 1.77 7.99
C HIS A 93 -8.75 1.27 8.87
N VAL A 94 -9.03 0.56 9.96
CA VAL A 94 -7.96 -0.05 10.76
C VAL A 94 -7.61 -1.41 10.17
N LEU A 95 -6.31 -1.67 10.03
CA LEU A 95 -5.77 -2.93 9.54
C LEU A 95 -6.12 -4.06 10.51
N ASP A 96 -6.86 -5.02 10.00
CA ASP A 96 -7.06 -6.32 10.63
C ASP A 96 -5.86 -7.21 10.30
N GLN A 97 -4.99 -7.44 11.28
CA GLN A 97 -3.77 -8.23 11.09
C GLN A 97 -4.04 -9.73 10.92
N ASP A 98 -5.23 -10.18 11.32
CA ASP A 98 -5.69 -11.56 11.14
C ASP A 98 -6.39 -11.76 9.79
N ALA A 99 -6.52 -10.69 8.98
CA ALA A 99 -7.04 -10.81 7.63
C ALA A 99 -6.14 -11.70 6.77
N ALA A 100 -6.75 -12.63 6.05
CA ALA A 100 -6.03 -13.52 5.15
C ALA A 100 -5.29 -12.70 4.08
N PRO A 101 -3.98 -12.92 3.86
CA PRO A 101 -3.23 -12.20 2.84
C PRO A 101 -3.76 -12.54 1.46
N TRP A 102 -3.91 -11.53 0.61
CA TRP A 102 -4.35 -11.73 -0.76
C TRP A 102 -3.27 -12.38 -1.62
N GLU A 103 -3.64 -13.43 -2.35
CA GLU A 103 -2.73 -14.23 -3.20
C GLU A 103 -2.72 -13.80 -4.67
N GLY A 104 -3.48 -12.77 -5.04
CA GLY A 104 -3.52 -12.31 -6.43
C GLY A 104 -2.24 -11.60 -6.89
N GLU A 105 -2.29 -11.14 -8.14
CA GLU A 105 -1.16 -10.51 -8.80
C GLU A 105 -0.87 -9.12 -8.20
N LEU A 106 0.28 -8.98 -7.57
CA LEU A 106 0.77 -7.75 -6.96
C LEU A 106 2.07 -7.33 -7.66
N ARG A 107 2.02 -6.30 -8.49
CA ARG A 107 3.18 -5.82 -9.26
C ARG A 107 3.87 -4.68 -8.54
N ALA A 108 5.13 -4.82 -8.19
CA ALA A 108 5.92 -3.71 -7.65
C ALA A 108 6.01 -2.55 -8.65
N VAL A 109 5.74 -1.33 -8.18
CA VAL A 109 5.87 -0.11 -8.97
C VAL A 109 7.22 0.51 -8.68
N GLY A 110 8.10 0.48 -9.67
CA GLY A 110 9.33 1.26 -9.68
C GLY A 110 10.32 0.97 -8.55
N ALA A 111 11.03 -0.16 -8.62
CA ALA A 111 12.35 -0.30 -7.98
C ALA A 111 13.45 0.50 -8.74
N GLY A 112 13.09 1.59 -9.42
CA GLY A 112 13.91 2.26 -10.43
C GLY A 112 13.72 3.77 -10.56
N VAL A 113 12.96 4.41 -9.67
CA VAL A 113 13.10 5.85 -9.46
C VAL A 113 13.66 5.98 -8.07
N ALA A 114 15.00 5.96 -7.97
CA ALA A 114 15.66 6.56 -6.84
C ALA A 114 15.00 7.93 -6.67
N SER A 115 14.24 8.10 -5.60
CA SER A 115 14.02 9.41 -5.04
C SER A 115 15.43 9.95 -4.86
N SER A 116 15.87 10.77 -5.80
CA SER A 116 17.00 11.65 -5.63
C SER A 116 16.77 12.26 -4.26
N ARG A 117 17.54 11.78 -3.26
CA ARG A 117 17.72 12.50 -2.01
C ARG A 117 17.83 13.96 -2.42
N PRO A 118 17.00 14.89 -1.92
CA PRO A 118 17.26 16.29 -2.18
C PRO A 118 18.70 16.51 -1.74
N ARG A 119 19.60 16.78 -2.71
CA ARG A 119 20.98 17.11 -2.39
C ARG A 119 20.86 18.31 -1.47
N GLN A 120 21.20 18.13 -0.20
CA GLN A 120 21.65 19.26 0.59
C GLN A 120 22.84 19.82 -0.17
N GLN A 121 22.61 20.88 -0.93
CA GLN A 121 23.67 21.71 -1.44
C GLN A 121 24.28 22.39 -0.22
N SER A 122 25.30 21.75 0.35
CA SER A 122 26.25 22.44 1.21
C SER A 122 27.03 23.39 0.30
N VAL A 123 26.66 24.66 0.34
CA VAL A 123 27.40 25.77 -0.28
C VAL A 123 28.56 26.10 0.66
N PRO A 124 29.83 26.04 0.22
CA PRO A 124 30.89 26.82 0.81
C PRO A 124 30.85 28.28 0.31
#